data_AF-A0A135YMT5-F1
#
_entry.id   AF-A0A135YMT5-F1
#
_cell.length_a   1.000
_cell.length_b   1.000
_cell.length_c   1.000
_cell.angle_alpha   90.00
_cell.angle_beta   90.00
_cell.angle_gamma   90.00
#
_symmetry.space_group_name_H-M   'P 1'
#
loop_
_entity.id
_entity.type
_entity.pdbx_description
1 polymer ?
#
loop_
_entity_poly.entity_id
_entity_poly.type
_entity_poly.pdbx_seq_one_letter_code
_entity_poly.pdbx_strand_id
1 'polypeptide(L)'
;MAIYHLSIKIISRGKGKSAVAASAYRSGETIKNEYDGIVHDFTRKSGIAHTEILLPQNAPQEFSNRSVLWNSVEKIEKSKNSQLAREIEIALPKELNREKQIELVREYVKDNFVNVGMCADIALHDKNDGNPHAHILLTMRPLEEDTTWGAKSKKEYILDENGEKIKLKNGNYKTKK
;
A
#
# COMPACT_ATOMS: atom_id res chain seq x y z
N MET A 1 19.13 -17.33 15.38
CA MET A 1 18.98 -17.71 13.97
C MET A 1 17.79 -16.95 13.42
N ALA A 2 18.04 -15.97 12.54
CA ALA A 2 16.98 -15.26 11.86
C ALA A 2 16.24 -16.24 10.95
N ILE A 3 14.92 -16.34 11.12
CA ILE A 3 14.05 -17.10 10.21
C ILE A 3 13.49 -16.07 9.24
N TYR A 4 13.67 -16.31 7.94
CA TYR A 4 13.06 -15.48 6.92
C TYR A 4 11.53 -15.60 7.01
N HIS A 5 10.86 -14.46 7.17
CA HIS A 5 9.42 -14.34 7.04
C HIS A 5 9.08 -13.14 6.17
N LEU A 6 8.30 -13.38 5.12
CA LEU A 6 7.69 -12.36 4.29
C LEU A 6 6.27 -12.82 3.95
N SER A 7 5.28 -11.97 4.22
CA SER A 7 3.90 -12.20 3.79
C SER A 7 3.35 -11.00 3.02
N ILE A 8 2.57 -11.29 1.98
CA ILE A 8 1.93 -10.26 1.15
C ILE A 8 0.41 -10.47 1.21
N LYS A 9 -0.32 -9.41 1.53
CA LYS A 9 -1.77 -9.43 1.72
C LYS A 9 -2.39 -8.25 0.97
N ILE A 10 -3.63 -8.42 0.50
CA ILE A 10 -4.42 -7.31 -0.03
C ILE A 10 -5.40 -6.83 1.03
N ILE A 11 -5.42 -5.51 1.25
CA ILE A 11 -6.44 -4.82 2.02
C ILE A 11 -7.60 -4.56 1.06
N SER A 12 -8.70 -5.30 1.23
CA SER A 12 -9.85 -5.23 0.31
C SER A 12 -11.12 -4.84 1.05
N ARG A 13 -11.82 -3.84 0.50
CA ARG A 13 -13.13 -3.41 0.98
C ARG A 13 -14.17 -4.53 0.95
N GLY A 14 -14.10 -5.39 -0.07
CA GLY A 14 -15.00 -6.55 -0.19
C GLY A 14 -14.83 -7.59 0.92
N LYS A 15 -13.73 -7.52 1.69
CA LYS A 15 -13.48 -8.33 2.88
C LYS A 15 -13.68 -7.55 4.19
N GLY A 16 -14.41 -6.43 4.14
CA GLY A 16 -14.68 -5.56 5.29
C GLY A 16 -13.46 -4.81 5.81
N LYS A 17 -12.41 -4.63 4.99
CA LYS A 17 -11.19 -3.90 5.38
C LYS A 17 -11.19 -2.47 4.84
N SER A 18 -10.52 -1.58 5.55
CA SER A 18 -10.24 -0.20 5.14
C SER A 18 -8.73 0.05 5.08
N ALA A 19 -8.28 0.87 4.12
CA ALA A 19 -6.90 1.33 4.07
C ALA A 19 -6.59 2.32 5.20
N VAL A 20 -7.54 3.21 5.53
CA VAL A 20 -7.43 4.14 6.65
C VAL A 20 -7.33 3.37 7.97
N ALA A 21 -8.24 2.41 8.21
CA ALA A 21 -8.18 1.57 9.42
C ALA A 21 -6.87 0.78 9.49
N ALA A 22 -6.40 0.27 8.35
CA ALA A 22 -5.15 -0.46 8.29
C ALA A 22 -3.98 0.46 8.68
N SER A 23 -3.80 1.59 8.00
CA SER A 23 -2.76 2.58 8.29
C SER A 23 -2.77 3.02 9.76
N ALA A 24 -3.92 3.49 10.27
CA ALA A 24 -4.06 3.92 11.66
C ALA A 24 -3.65 2.83 12.66
N TYR A 25 -4.06 1.58 12.42
CA TYR A 25 -3.68 0.46 13.27
C TYR A 25 -2.17 0.18 13.25
N ARG A 26 -1.49 0.34 12.11
CA ARG A 26 -0.04 0.07 12.04
C ARG A 26 0.75 1.21 12.65
N SER A 27 0.33 2.45 12.47
CA SER A 27 1.05 3.62 12.98
C SER A 27 0.66 4.04 14.40
N GLY A 28 -0.42 3.50 14.96
CA GLY A 28 -0.91 3.87 16.29
C GLY A 28 -1.52 5.27 16.31
N GLU A 29 -2.10 5.70 15.19
CA GLU A 29 -2.69 7.03 15.03
C GLU A 29 -4.23 6.99 15.19
N THR A 30 -4.81 8.18 15.34
CA THR A 30 -6.25 8.39 15.20
C THR A 30 -6.53 8.98 13.83
N ILE A 31 -7.23 8.23 12.98
CA ILE A 31 -7.57 8.67 11.62
C ILE A 31 -9.05 8.45 11.35
N LYS A 32 -9.73 9.47 10.85
CA LYS A 32 -11.11 9.35 10.37
C LYS A 32 -11.10 8.83 8.93
N ASN A 33 -11.87 7.78 8.68
CA ASN A 33 -12.19 7.35 7.32
C ASN A 33 -13.35 8.21 6.79
N GLU A 34 -13.07 9.00 5.77
CA GLU A 34 -14.04 9.90 5.15
C GLU A 34 -15.10 9.14 4.34
N TYR A 35 -14.81 7.92 3.90
CA TYR A 35 -15.75 7.11 3.11
C TYR A 35 -16.95 6.62 3.93
N ASP A 36 -16.74 6.17 5.16
CA ASP A 36 -17.79 5.63 6.04
C ASP A 36 -18.04 6.49 7.30
N GLY A 37 -17.21 7.52 7.52
CA GLY A 37 -17.29 8.43 8.67
C GLY A 37 -16.70 7.87 9.96
N ILE A 38 -16.18 6.64 9.98
CA ILE A 38 -15.68 5.98 11.19
C ILE A 38 -14.33 6.59 11.59
N VAL A 39 -14.17 6.88 12.88
CA VAL A 39 -12.88 7.27 13.46
C VAL A 39 -12.19 6.03 14.01
N HIS A 40 -10.99 5.76 13.49
CA HIS A 40 -10.14 4.67 13.93
C HIS A 40 -9.07 5.22 14.89
N ASP A 41 -9.26 5.03 16.20
CA ASP A 41 -8.29 5.41 17.24
C ASP A 41 -7.49 4.18 17.69
N PHE A 42 -6.21 4.16 17.36
CA PHE A 42 -5.27 3.12 17.79
C PHE A 42 -4.10 3.66 18.61
N THR A 43 -4.27 4.82 19.25
CA THR A 43 -3.26 5.48 20.09
C THR A 43 -2.80 4.62 21.28
N ARG A 44 -3.62 3.65 21.68
CA ARG A 44 -3.29 2.68 22.75
C ARG A 44 -2.39 1.54 22.28
N LYS A 45 -2.05 1.45 21.00
CA LYS A 45 -1.20 0.39 20.47
C LYS A 45 0.25 0.62 20.91
N SER A 46 0.86 -0.41 21.48
CA SER A 46 2.25 -0.41 21.92
C SER A 46 3.15 -1.19 20.96
N GLY A 47 4.46 -1.04 21.15
CA GLY A 47 5.47 -1.74 20.37
C GLY A 47 5.66 -1.18 18.95
N ILE A 48 5.26 0.07 18.71
CA ILE A 48 5.56 0.78 17.46
C ILE A 48 6.89 1.49 17.66
N ALA A 49 7.90 1.10 16.89
CA ALA A 49 9.26 1.60 17.05
C ALA A 49 9.61 2.69 16.04
N HIS A 50 9.01 2.66 14.85
CA HIS A 50 9.23 3.66 13.81
C HIS A 50 8.05 3.69 12.85
N THR A 51 7.72 4.87 12.34
CA THR A 51 6.73 5.04 11.27
C THR A 51 7.23 6.09 10.29
N GLU A 52 6.98 5.89 9.00
CA GLU A 52 7.41 6.81 7.94
C GLU A 52 6.50 6.62 6.72
N ILE A 53 6.27 7.67 5.93
CA ILE A 53 5.75 7.53 4.57
C ILE A 53 6.86 7.93 3.60
N LEU A 54 7.13 7.06 2.64
CA LEU A 54 8.02 7.33 1.52
C LEU A 54 7.18 7.60 0.27
N LEU A 55 7.49 8.71 -0.39
CA LEU A 55 6.77 9.19 -1.56
C LEU A 55 7.63 9.06 -2.82
N PRO A 56 7.05 8.64 -3.96
CA PRO A 56 7.72 8.75 -5.25
C PRO A 56 7.87 10.23 -5.63
N GLN A 57 8.80 10.53 -6.54
CA GLN A 57 9.14 11.90 -6.91
C GLN A 57 7.93 12.74 -7.38
N ASN A 58 6.95 12.13 -8.02
CA ASN A 58 5.75 12.79 -8.55
C ASN A 58 4.57 12.82 -7.58
N ALA A 59 4.71 12.32 -6.35
CA ALA A 59 3.60 12.33 -5.40
C ALA A 59 3.40 13.72 -4.75
N PRO A 60 2.14 14.12 -4.51
CA PRO A 60 1.83 15.30 -3.71
C PRO A 60 2.51 15.22 -2.34
N GLN A 61 3.20 16.29 -1.93
CA GLN A 61 3.89 16.32 -0.63
C GLN A 61 2.92 16.10 0.54
N GLU A 62 1.66 16.51 0.40
CA GLU A 62 0.60 16.27 1.40
C GLU A 62 0.36 14.78 1.70
N PHE A 63 0.74 13.87 0.79
CA PHE A 63 0.66 12.43 1.03
C PHE A 63 1.66 11.94 2.08
N SER A 64 2.58 12.78 2.57
CA SER A 64 3.38 12.46 3.76
C SER A 64 2.52 12.40 5.03
N ASN A 65 1.27 12.88 4.98
CA ASN A 65 0.27 12.69 6.02
C ASN A 65 -0.58 11.44 5.75
N ARG A 66 -0.61 10.49 6.69
CA ARG A 66 -1.37 9.23 6.57
C ARG A 66 -2.86 9.44 6.33
N SER A 67 -3.47 10.39 7.03
CA SER A 67 -4.89 10.69 6.86
C SER A 67 -5.18 11.15 5.44
N VAL A 68 -4.36 12.04 4.89
CA VAL A 68 -4.52 12.56 3.52
C VAL A 68 -4.32 11.44 2.50
N LEU A 69 -3.19 10.72 2.57
CA LEU A 69 -2.87 9.64 1.63
C LEU A 69 -3.97 8.58 1.58
N TRP A 70 -4.34 8.01 2.73
CA TRP A 70 -5.24 6.86 2.74
C TRP A 70 -6.71 7.22 2.53
N ASN A 71 -7.14 8.43 2.91
CA ASN A 71 -8.47 8.91 2.49
C ASN A 71 -8.53 9.20 0.99
N SER A 72 -7.44 9.67 0.36
CA SER A 72 -7.41 9.83 -1.10
C SER A 72 -7.58 8.49 -1.83
N VAL A 73 -7.00 7.41 -1.28
CA VAL A 73 -7.16 6.03 -1.78
C VAL A 73 -8.59 5.54 -1.60
N GLU A 74 -9.19 5.72 -0.41
CA GLU A 74 -10.58 5.34 -0.17
C GLU A 74 -11.54 6.08 -1.12
N LYS A 75 -11.28 7.36 -1.39
CA LYS A 75 -12.07 8.23 -2.26
C LYS A 75 -12.03 7.82 -3.73
N ILE A 76 -10.86 7.47 -4.28
CA ILE A 76 -10.75 7.06 -5.69
C ILE A 76 -11.34 5.66 -5.95
N GLU A 77 -11.32 4.80 -4.94
CA GLU A 77 -11.87 3.46 -5.03
C GLU A 77 -13.38 3.45 -4.85
N LYS A 78 -14.13 3.27 -5.96
CA LYS A 78 -15.60 3.39 -5.97
C LYS A 78 -16.36 2.09 -5.72
N SER A 79 -15.73 0.93 -5.95
CA SER A 79 -16.44 -0.36 -5.87
C SER A 79 -16.51 -0.91 -4.45
N LYS A 80 -17.58 -1.62 -4.10
CA LYS A 80 -17.69 -2.36 -2.82
C LYS A 80 -16.60 -3.43 -2.64
N ASN A 81 -16.03 -3.94 -3.73
CA ASN A 81 -14.98 -4.97 -3.71
C ASN A 81 -13.58 -4.43 -4.04
N SER A 82 -13.38 -3.11 -3.93
CA SER A 82 -12.10 -2.46 -4.22
C SER A 82 -10.94 -3.04 -3.43
N GLN A 83 -9.79 -3.15 -4.07
CA GLN A 83 -8.51 -3.46 -3.43
C GLN A 83 -7.83 -2.15 -3.07
N LEU A 84 -7.74 -1.82 -1.79
CA LEU A 84 -7.38 -0.48 -1.33
C LEU A 84 -5.86 -0.32 -1.22
N ALA A 85 -5.20 -1.30 -0.61
CA ALA A 85 -3.75 -1.32 -0.43
C ALA A 85 -3.20 -2.73 -0.56
N ARG A 86 -1.90 -2.83 -0.81
CA ARG A 86 -1.12 -4.06 -0.60
C ARG A 86 -0.33 -3.90 0.68
N GLU A 87 -0.36 -4.89 1.54
CA GLU A 87 0.46 -4.96 2.76
C GLU A 87 1.55 -6.00 2.56
N ILE A 88 2.80 -5.61 2.84
CA ILE A 88 3.92 -6.51 2.98
C ILE A 88 4.33 -6.50 4.46
N GLU A 89 4.47 -7.68 5.03
CA GLU A 89 4.94 -7.87 6.41
C GLU A 89 6.25 -8.66 6.35
N ILE A 90 7.32 -8.10 6.92
CA ILE A 90 8.66 -8.70 6.89
C ILE A 90 9.24 -8.79 8.30
N ALA A 91 9.82 -9.95 8.65
CA ALA A 91 10.62 -10.07 9.85
C ALA A 91 11.99 -9.40 9.65
N LEU A 92 12.51 -8.78 10.70
CA LEU A 92 13.80 -8.09 10.69
C LEU A 92 14.83 -8.85 11.53
N PRO A 93 16.13 -8.82 11.15
CA PRO A 93 17.17 -9.41 11.98
C PRO A 93 17.25 -8.69 13.33
N LYS A 94 17.09 -9.44 14.43
CA LYS A 94 17.18 -8.89 15.79
C LYS A 94 18.61 -8.52 16.20
N GLU A 95 19.58 -9.03 15.47
CA GLU A 95 21.01 -8.75 15.64
C GLU A 95 21.37 -7.34 15.16
N LEU A 96 20.54 -6.74 14.30
CA LEU A 96 20.69 -5.34 13.90
C LEU A 96 20.11 -4.43 14.97
N ASN A 97 20.81 -3.31 15.23
CA ASN A 97 20.24 -2.24 16.03
C ASN A 97 19.08 -1.56 15.29
N ARG A 98 18.30 -0.75 16.02
CA ARG A 98 17.10 -0.10 15.47
C ARG A 98 17.38 0.73 14.23
N GLU A 99 18.45 1.52 14.24
CA GLU A 99 18.80 2.40 13.12
C GLU A 99 19.05 1.61 11.84
N LYS A 100 19.84 0.54 11.92
CA LYS A 100 20.11 -0.36 10.79
C LYS A 100 18.87 -1.11 10.33
N GLN A 101 17.98 -1.49 11.25
CA GLN A 101 16.68 -2.09 10.87
C GLN A 101 15.82 -1.11 10.07
N ILE A 102 15.76 0.15 10.50
CA ILE A 102 15.01 1.20 9.79
C ILE A 102 15.63 1.47 8.41
N GLU A 103 16.96 1.60 8.34
CA GLU A 103 17.69 1.80 7.09
C GLU A 103 17.46 0.66 6.11
N LEU A 104 17.58 -0.59 6.56
CA LEU A 104 17.31 -1.78 5.76
C LEU A 104 15.90 -1.78 5.16
N VAL A 105 14.88 -1.46 5.97
CA VAL A 105 13.49 -1.38 5.47
C VAL A 105 13.34 -0.23 4.49
N ARG A 106 13.92 0.94 4.77
CA ARG A 106 13.85 2.12 3.92
C ARG A 106 14.48 1.86 2.55
N GLU A 107 15.67 1.28 2.49
CA GLU A 107 16.35 0.92 1.24
C GLU A 107 15.52 -0.08 0.44
N TYR A 108 15.10 -1.18 1.08
CA TYR A 108 14.25 -2.19 0.44
C TYR A 108 12.97 -1.56 -0.15
N VAL A 109 12.29 -0.70 0.61
CA VAL A 109 11.05 -0.07 0.16
C VAL A 109 11.28 0.92 -0.97
N LYS A 110 12.38 1.71 -0.91
CA LYS A 110 12.75 2.64 -1.97
C LYS A 110 13.00 1.91 -3.29
N ASP A 111 13.90 0.94 -3.25
CA ASP A 111 14.38 0.25 -4.45
C ASP A 111 13.29 -0.55 -5.14
N ASN A 112 12.38 -1.16 -4.37
CA ASN A 112 11.40 -2.08 -4.92
C ASN A 112 10.03 -1.45 -5.21
N PHE A 113 9.67 -0.34 -4.57
CA PHE A 113 8.31 0.21 -4.65
C PHE A 113 8.26 1.71 -4.93
N VAL A 114 9.02 2.52 -4.18
CA VAL A 114 8.93 3.98 -4.31
C VAL A 114 9.53 4.45 -5.63
N ASN A 115 10.69 3.90 -6.01
CA ASN A 115 11.35 4.23 -7.28
C ASN A 115 10.53 3.82 -8.51
N VAL A 116 9.56 2.91 -8.36
CA VAL A 116 8.62 2.52 -9.42
C VAL A 116 7.24 3.18 -9.29
N GLY A 117 7.13 4.23 -8.46
CA GLY A 117 5.96 5.12 -8.43
C GLY A 117 4.91 4.82 -7.34
N MET A 118 5.19 3.94 -6.39
CA MET A 118 4.26 3.63 -5.29
C MET A 118 4.51 4.51 -4.07
N CYS A 119 3.45 5.01 -3.42
CA CYS A 119 3.60 5.54 -2.07
C CYS A 119 3.67 4.37 -1.08
N ALA A 120 4.54 4.47 -0.09
CA ALA A 120 4.77 3.41 0.89
C ALA A 120 4.65 3.95 2.33
N ASP A 121 3.71 3.40 3.09
CA ASP A 121 3.51 3.67 4.52
C ASP A 121 4.16 2.54 5.33
N ILE A 122 5.24 2.87 6.01
CA ILE A 122 6.06 1.95 6.82
C ILE A 122 5.68 2.10 8.28
N ALA A 123 5.49 0.98 8.97
CA ALA A 123 5.48 0.90 10.42
C ALA A 123 6.32 -0.29 10.89
N LEU A 124 7.37 0.00 11.64
CA LEU A 124 8.22 -1.00 12.27
C LEU A 124 7.71 -1.27 13.68
N HIS A 125 7.38 -2.53 13.97
CA HIS A 125 6.94 -3.00 15.28
C HIS A 125 7.99 -3.86 15.96
N ASP A 126 8.14 -3.66 17.26
CA ASP A 126 8.98 -4.47 18.13
C ASP A 126 8.47 -4.37 19.57
N LYS A 127 8.09 -5.50 20.15
CA LYS A 127 7.63 -5.61 21.54
C LYS A 127 8.74 -6.04 22.49
N ASN A 128 9.98 -6.10 22.00
CA ASN A 128 11.13 -6.70 22.69
C ASN A 128 10.91 -8.19 23.03
N ASP A 129 10.10 -8.89 22.23
CA ASP A 129 9.85 -10.34 22.31
C ASP A 129 10.79 -11.15 21.39
N GLY A 130 11.74 -10.46 20.74
CA GLY A 130 12.67 -11.06 19.80
C GLY A 130 12.15 -11.20 18.38
N ASN A 131 10.99 -10.60 18.06
CA ASN A 131 10.38 -10.62 16.72
C ASN A 131 10.14 -9.20 16.15
N PRO A 132 11.18 -8.40 15.90
CA PRO A 132 11.02 -7.13 15.20
C PRO A 132 10.54 -7.39 13.77
N HIS A 133 9.53 -6.65 13.32
CA HIS A 133 8.96 -6.78 11.98
C HIS A 133 8.51 -5.42 11.44
N ALA A 134 8.41 -5.29 10.12
CA ALA A 134 7.86 -4.11 9.48
C ALA A 134 6.59 -4.46 8.70
N HIS A 135 5.57 -3.63 8.86
CA HIS A 135 4.42 -3.53 7.97
C HIS A 135 4.69 -2.43 6.94
N ILE A 136 4.46 -2.73 5.67
CA ILE A 136 4.62 -1.80 4.55
C ILE A 136 3.31 -1.81 3.77
N LEU A 137 2.52 -0.74 3.89
CA LEU A 137 1.33 -0.54 3.08
C LEU A 137 1.70 0.22 1.81
N LEU A 138 1.31 -0.31 0.66
CA LEU A 138 1.60 0.21 -0.66
C LEU A 138 0.32 0.59 -1.39
N THR A 139 0.35 1.72 -2.09
CA THR A 139 -0.77 2.15 -2.95
C THR A 139 -0.95 1.21 -4.14
N MET A 140 -2.20 1.00 -4.57
CA MET A 140 -2.50 0.07 -5.66
C MET A 140 -2.60 0.74 -7.04
N ARG A 141 -2.71 2.06 -7.06
CA ARG A 141 -2.76 2.88 -8.27
C ARG A 141 -1.44 3.61 -8.46
N PRO A 142 -0.97 3.76 -9.70
CA PRO A 142 0.08 4.72 -10.00
C PRO A 142 -0.46 6.14 -9.85
N LEU A 143 0.44 7.10 -9.73
CA LEU A 143 0.14 8.52 -9.88
C LEU A 143 0.50 8.96 -11.31
N GLU A 144 -0.40 9.68 -11.95
CA GLU A 144 -0.18 10.30 -13.26
C GLU A 144 0.70 11.57 -13.11
N GLU A 145 1.11 12.17 -14.23
CA GLU A 145 1.93 13.39 -14.23
C GLU A 145 1.25 14.58 -13.54
N ASP A 146 -0.07 14.68 -13.64
CA ASP A 146 -0.89 15.69 -12.98
C ASP A 146 -1.17 15.38 -11.50
N THR A 147 -0.48 14.37 -10.96
CA THR A 147 -0.60 13.86 -9.58
C THR A 147 -1.92 13.18 -9.23
N THR A 148 -2.80 12.96 -10.21
CA THR A 148 -4.04 12.21 -9.98
C THR A 148 -3.81 10.70 -9.96
N TRP A 149 -4.73 9.97 -9.33
CA TRP A 149 -4.68 8.51 -9.27
C TRP A 149 -5.01 7.87 -10.62
N GLY A 150 -4.05 7.16 -11.19
CA GLY A 150 -4.15 6.46 -12.47
C GLY A 150 -4.95 5.15 -12.42
N ALA A 151 -5.03 4.48 -13.58
CA ALA A 151 -5.69 3.18 -13.69
C ALA A 151 -4.82 2.05 -13.12
N LYS A 152 -5.41 1.19 -12.26
CA LYS A 152 -4.72 0.03 -11.67
C LYS A 152 -4.21 -1.00 -12.68
N SER A 153 -4.85 -1.05 -13.85
CA SER A 153 -4.49 -1.96 -14.93
C SER A 153 -4.75 -1.27 -16.24
N LYS A 154 -3.79 -1.35 -17.15
CA LYS A 154 -3.98 -0.97 -18.54
C LYS A 154 -4.73 -2.09 -19.24
N LYS A 155 -5.75 -1.76 -20.02
CA LYS A 155 -6.47 -2.73 -20.85
C LYS A 155 -5.90 -2.67 -22.25
N GLU A 156 -5.18 -3.71 -22.66
CA GLU A 156 -4.63 -3.79 -24.01
C GLU A 156 -5.51 -4.70 -24.87
N TYR A 157 -5.99 -4.19 -26.00
CA TYR A 157 -6.76 -4.98 -26.95
C TYR A 157 -5.83 -5.90 -27.74
N ILE A 158 -6.20 -7.18 -27.85
CA ILE A 158 -5.48 -8.11 -28.71
C ILE A 158 -6.00 -7.93 -30.14
N LEU A 159 -5.06 -7.66 -31.04
CA LEU A 159 -5.34 -7.45 -32.45
C LEU A 159 -5.12 -8.74 -33.24
N ASP A 160 -5.84 -8.90 -34.35
CA ASP A 160 -5.58 -9.95 -35.34
C ASP A 160 -4.46 -9.53 -36.31
N GLU A 161 -4.21 -10.37 -37.32
CA GLU A 161 -3.20 -10.15 -38.35
C GLU A 161 -3.42 -8.88 -39.20
N ASN A 162 -4.64 -8.35 -39.22
CA ASN A 162 -5.00 -7.12 -39.94
C ASN A 162 -4.96 -5.88 -39.03
N GLY A 163 -4.60 -6.04 -37.75
CA GLY A 163 -4.60 -4.97 -36.76
C GLY A 163 -5.99 -4.64 -36.19
N GLU A 164 -7.00 -5.47 -36.45
CA GLU A 164 -8.35 -5.26 -35.92
C GLU A 164 -8.54 -5.92 -34.56
N LYS A 165 -9.42 -5.36 -33.71
CA LYS A 165 -9.67 -5.91 -32.38
C LYS A 165 -10.42 -7.24 -32.48
N ILE A 166 -9.84 -8.30 -31.91
CA ILE A 166 -10.48 -9.62 -31.90
C ILE A 166 -11.75 -9.59 -31.04
N LYS A 167 -12.91 -9.92 -31.64
CA LYS A 167 -14.19 -10.00 -30.94
C LYS A 167 -14.43 -11.43 -30.43
N LEU A 168 -14.83 -11.56 -29.16
CA LEU A 168 -15.21 -12.82 -28.52
C LEU A 168 -16.67 -13.16 -28.83
N LYS A 169 -17.04 -14.45 -28.64
CA LYS A 169 -18.42 -14.94 -28.85
C LYS A 169 -19.47 -14.20 -28.02
N ASN A 170 -19.09 -13.62 -26.87
CA ASN A 170 -19.98 -12.83 -26.02
C ASN A 170 -20.09 -11.35 -26.42
N GLY A 171 -19.55 -10.96 -27.58
CA GLY A 171 -19.58 -9.60 -28.11
C GLY A 171 -18.50 -8.66 -27.57
N ASN A 172 -17.77 -9.04 -26.52
CA ASN A 172 -16.66 -8.25 -25.98
C ASN A 172 -15.39 -8.43 -26.81
N TYR A 173 -14.49 -7.44 -26.79
CA TYR A 173 -13.17 -7.60 -27.40
C TYR A 173 -12.20 -8.35 -26.48
N LYS A 174 -11.36 -9.19 -27.08
CA LYS A 174 -10.28 -9.91 -26.41
C LYS A 174 -9.24 -8.90 -25.93
N THR A 175 -8.92 -8.92 -24.64
CA THR A 175 -7.94 -8.02 -24.04
C THR A 175 -6.98 -8.77 -23.14
N LYS A 176 -5.75 -8.27 -23.02
CA LYS A 176 -4.80 -8.64 -21.98
C LYS A 176 -4.63 -7.50 -20.98
N LYS A 177 -4.21 -7.83 -19.77
CA LYS A 177 -3.84 -6.89 -18.71
C LYS A 177 -2.33 -6.82 -18.60
#